data_AF-A0A0P7ZCI4-F1
#
_entry.id   AF-A0A0P7ZCI4-F1
#
_cell.length_a   1.000
_cell.length_b   1.000
_cell.length_c   1.000
_cell.angle_alpha   90.00
_cell.angle_beta   90.00
_cell.angle_gamma   90.00
#
_symmetry.space_group_name_H-M   'P 1'
#
loop_
_entity.id
_entity.type
_entity.pdbx_description
1 polymer ?
#
loop_
_entity_poly.entity_id
_entity_poly.type
_entity_poly.pdbx_seq_one_letter_code
_entity_poly.pdbx_strand_id
1 'polypeptide(L)'
;MSYLKKWKRHAIIGVTLIGTGINLIAEATIIKSRTPEFYEMSTLGHMALWFWIGLFGLAAVNAGVSFMGDAVKNRTLHELKNPDGE
;
A
#
# COMPACT_ATOMS: atom_id res chain seq x y z
N MET A 1 -18.31 -5.76 15.99
CA MET A 1 -17.33 -6.65 15.30
C MET A 1 -16.19 -6.92 16.27
N SER A 2 -15.82 -8.19 16.52
CA SER A 2 -14.78 -8.52 17.51
C SER A 2 -13.40 -7.99 17.12
N TYR A 3 -12.55 -7.75 18.11
CA TYR A 3 -11.17 -7.29 17.89
C TYR A 3 -10.38 -8.26 17.00
N LEU A 4 -10.59 -9.57 17.15
CA LEU A 4 -9.97 -10.61 16.32
C LEU A 4 -10.41 -10.52 14.85
N LYS A 5 -11.71 -10.31 14.59
CA LYS A 5 -12.25 -10.17 13.24
C LYS A 5 -11.77 -8.87 12.58
N LYS A 6 -11.65 -7.79 13.35
CA LYS A 6 -11.04 -6.54 12.87
C LYS A 6 -9.57 -6.75 12.54
N TRP A 7 -8.77 -7.34 13.44
CA TRP A 7 -7.36 -7.63 13.21
C TRP A 7 -7.15 -8.40 11.89
N LYS A 8 -7.82 -9.55 11.72
CA LYS A 8 -7.68 -10.36 10.50
C LYS A 8 -7.96 -9.56 9.22
N ARG A 9 -9.06 -8.78 9.21
CA ARG A 9 -9.42 -7.99 8.02
C ARG A 9 -8.40 -6.89 7.73
N HIS A 10 -8.00 -6.11 8.73
CA HIS A 10 -7.07 -4.99 8.53
C HIS A 10 -5.66 -5.50 8.19
N ALA A 11 -5.25 -6.66 8.73
CA ALA A 11 -4.00 -7.31 8.37
C ALA A 11 -3.98 -7.74 6.89
N ILE A 12 -5.05 -8.41 6.41
CA ILE A 12 -5.15 -8.81 5.00
C ILE A 12 -5.13 -7.59 4.08
N ILE A 13 -5.97 -6.57 4.37
CA ILE A 13 -5.99 -5.33 3.58
C ILE A 13 -4.62 -4.65 3.60
N GLY A 14 -3.99 -4.56 4.76
CA GLY A 14 -2.68 -3.94 4.93
C GLY A 14 -1.59 -4.61 4.08
N VAL A 15 -1.46 -5.94 4.16
CA VAL A 15 -0.47 -6.70 3.37
C VAL A 15 -0.75 -6.56 1.87
N THR A 16 -2.02 -6.68 1.44
CA THR A 16 -2.39 -6.55 0.03
C THR A 16 -2.05 -5.16 -0.50
N LEU A 17 -2.42 -4.10 0.22
CA LEU A 17 -2.14 -2.72 -0.19
C LEU A 17 -0.63 -2.42 -0.26
N ILE A 18 0.16 -2.92 0.70
CA ILE A 18 1.62 -2.77 0.67
C ILE A 18 2.20 -3.50 -0.53
N GLY A 19 1.84 -4.77 -0.74
CA GLY A 19 2.35 -5.57 -1.88
C GLY A 19 1.98 -4.97 -3.23
N THR A 20 0.71 -4.60 -3.42
CA THR A 20 0.25 -3.91 -4.64
C THR A 20 0.94 -2.56 -4.81
N GLY A 21 1.07 -1.78 -3.75
CA GLY A 21 1.72 -0.47 -3.79
C GLY A 21 3.19 -0.55 -4.19
N ILE A 22 3.95 -1.51 -3.65
CA ILE A 22 5.34 -1.78 -4.04
C ILE A 22 5.44 -2.15 -5.52
N ASN A 23 4.54 -3.02 -6.01
CA ASN A 23 4.53 -3.40 -7.43
C ASN A 23 4.23 -2.21 -8.35
N LEU A 24 3.30 -1.33 -7.98
CA LEU A 24 3.01 -0.10 -8.75
C LEU A 24 4.20 0.86 -8.74
N ILE A 25 4.91 1.00 -7.61
CA ILE A 25 6.14 1.82 -7.55
C ILE A 25 7.23 1.24 -8.45
N ALA A 26 7.41 -0.08 -8.46
CA ALA A 26 8.36 -0.76 -9.32
C ALA A 26 8.02 -0.53 -10.81
N GLU A 27 6.76 -0.72 -11.19
CA GLU A 27 6.28 -0.49 -12.54
C GLU A 27 6.48 0.98 -12.98
N ALA A 28 6.13 1.93 -12.13
CA ALA A 28 6.37 3.35 -12.37
C ALA A 28 7.85 3.66 -12.56
N THR A 29 8.74 3.01 -11.79
CA THR A 29 10.19 3.18 -11.91
C THR A 29 10.72 2.64 -13.24
N ILE A 30 10.19 1.50 -13.70
CA ILE A 30 10.54 0.91 -15.00
C ILE A 30 10.04 1.79 -16.16
N ILE A 31 8.81 2.32 -16.08
CA ILE A 31 8.29 3.24 -17.09
C ILE A 31 9.13 4.52 -17.12
N LYS A 32 9.48 5.06 -15.94
CA LYS A 32 10.35 6.23 -15.82
C LYS A 32 11.72 5.99 -16.45
N SER A 33 12.35 4.85 -16.21
CA SER A 33 13.70 4.55 -16.73
C SER A 33 13.74 4.34 -18.25
N ARG A 34 12.60 4.06 -18.89
CA ARG A 34 12.45 3.92 -20.34
C ARG A 34 12.00 5.19 -21.05
N THR A 35 11.94 6.33 -20.34
CA THR A 35 11.48 7.60 -20.93
C THR A 35 12.51 8.10 -21.96
N PRO A 36 12.12 8.39 -23.22
CA PRO A 36 13.04 8.90 -24.24
C PRO A 36 13.61 10.28 -23.85
N GLU A 37 14.89 10.52 -24.17
CA GLU A 37 15.60 11.78 -23.81
C GLU A 37 15.09 13.02 -24.56
N PHE A 38 14.30 12.86 -25.62
CA PHE A 38 13.88 13.98 -26.46
C PHE A 38 12.51 14.55 -26.07
N TYR A 39 12.45 15.89 -26.10
CA TYR A 39 11.26 16.74 -25.92
C TYR A 39 10.24 16.55 -27.05
N GLU A 40 9.76 15.33 -27.25
CA GLU A 40 8.54 15.11 -28.01
C GLU A 40 7.33 15.50 -27.17
N MET A 41 6.29 16.01 -27.82
CA MET A 41 4.99 16.29 -27.19
C MET A 41 4.38 15.03 -26.54
N SER A 42 4.83 13.83 -26.94
CA SER A 42 4.53 12.51 -26.37
C SER A 42 5.16 12.25 -24.99
N THR A 43 6.19 13.01 -24.62
CA THR A 43 6.94 12.87 -23.36
C THR A 43 6.12 13.35 -22.16
N LEU A 44 5.19 14.30 -22.33
CA LEU A 44 4.29 14.74 -21.27
C LEU A 44 3.33 13.62 -20.84
N GLY A 45 2.81 12.85 -21.80
CA GLY A 45 1.95 11.70 -21.53
C GLY A 45 2.68 10.57 -20.82
N HIS A 46 3.92 10.27 -21.25
CA HIS A 46 4.78 9.30 -20.56
C HIS A 46 5.14 9.75 -19.13
N MET A 47 5.44 11.04 -18.93
CA MET A 47 5.72 11.59 -17.62
C MET A 47 4.53 11.52 -16.67
N ALA A 48 3.34 11.87 -17.16
CA ALA A 48 2.11 11.75 -16.38
C ALA A 48 1.84 10.29 -16.00
N LEU A 49 2.09 9.34 -16.90
CA LEU A 49 1.82 7.92 -16.66
C LEU A 49 2.63 7.37 -15.48
N TRP A 50 3.97 7.50 -15.51
CA TRP A 50 4.78 6.99 -14.41
C TRP A 50 4.59 7.78 -13.13
N PHE A 51 4.32 9.09 -13.21
CA PHE A 51 4.05 9.92 -12.04
C PHE A 51 2.79 9.44 -11.31
N TRP A 52 1.67 9.28 -12.03
CA TRP A 52 0.41 8.88 -11.39
C TRP A 52 0.44 7.43 -10.89
N ILE A 53 1.02 6.50 -11.65
CA ILE A 53 1.18 5.11 -11.18
C ILE A 53 2.04 5.07 -9.91
N GLY A 54 3.15 5.83 -9.89
CA GLY A 54 4.02 5.92 -8.72
C GLY A 54 3.33 6.57 -7.52
N LEU A 55 2.56 7.63 -7.74
CA LEU A 55 1.79 8.30 -6.69
C LEU A 55 0.72 7.38 -6.11
N PHE A 56 -0.02 6.65 -6.94
CA PHE A 56 -0.99 5.65 -6.47
C PHE A 56 -0.29 4.52 -5.71
N GLY A 57 0.88 4.08 -6.17
CA GLY A 57 1.70 3.10 -5.45
C GLY A 57 2.10 3.58 -4.05
N LEU A 58 2.62 4.81 -3.94
CA LEU A 58 2.98 5.43 -2.65
C LEU A 58 1.76 5.61 -1.74
N ALA A 59 0.64 6.06 -2.27
CA ALA A 59 -0.61 6.19 -1.53
C ALA A 59 -1.12 4.83 -1.01
N ALA A 60 -1.04 3.79 -1.84
CA ALA A 60 -1.41 2.43 -1.46
C ALA A 60 -0.50 1.88 -0.34
N VAL A 61 0.82 2.09 -0.42
CA VAL A 61 1.75 1.70 0.65
C VAL A 61 1.42 2.42 1.95
N ASN A 62 1.20 3.74 1.90
CA ASN A 62 0.85 4.53 3.09
C ASN A 62 -0.46 4.05 3.74
N ALA A 63 -1.49 3.83 2.92
CA ALA A 63 -2.75 3.26 3.39
C ALA A 63 -2.55 1.87 3.99
N GLY A 64 -1.78 1.00 3.33
CA GLY A 64 -1.49 -0.35 3.81
C GLY A 64 -0.76 -0.38 5.16
N VAL A 65 0.22 0.51 5.36
CA VAL A 65 0.91 0.69 6.65
C VAL A 65 -0.08 1.15 7.73
N SER A 66 -0.98 2.08 7.42
CA SER A 66 -2.01 2.54 8.36
C SER A 66 -2.95 1.40 8.77
N PHE A 67 -3.43 0.60 7.81
CA PHE A 67 -4.25 -0.59 8.09
C PHE A 67 -3.50 -1.62 8.94
N MET A 68 -2.21 -1.81 8.70
CA MET A 68 -1.39 -2.73 9.50
C MET A 68 -1.23 -2.24 10.94
N GLY A 69 -1.00 -0.94 11.15
CA GLY A 69 -0.95 -0.34 12.49
C GLY A 69 -2.24 -0.56 13.27
N ASP A 70 -3.39 -0.35 12.63
CA ASP A 70 -4.69 -0.63 13.22
C ASP A 70 -4.91 -2.13 13.49
N ALA A 71 -4.39 -3.01 12.62
CA ALA A 71 -4.45 -4.44 12.85
C ALA A 71 -3.69 -4.83 14.13
N VAL A 72 -2.44 -4.38 14.28
CA VAL A 72 -1.61 -4.63 15.47
C VAL A 72 -2.30 -4.12 16.73
N LYS A 73 -2.82 -2.88 16.71
CA LYS A 73 -3.59 -2.32 17.82
C LYS A 73 -4.77 -3.21 18.21
N ASN A 74 -5.56 -3.66 17.25
CA ASN A 74 -6.71 -4.54 17.53
C ASN A 74 -6.27 -5.90 18.06
N ARG A 75 -5.11 -6.44 17.65
CA ARG A 75 -4.57 -7.68 18.18
C ARG A 75 -4.16 -7.53 19.64
N THR A 76 -3.41 -6.48 19.97
CA THR A 76 -2.99 -6.20 21.35
C THR A 76 -4.18 -5.95 22.27
N LEU A 77 -5.19 -5.18 21.81
CA LEU A 77 -6.41 -4.96 22.59
C LEU A 77 -7.21 -6.25 22.82
N HIS A 78 -7.17 -7.20 21.90
CA HIS A 78 -7.78 -8.52 22.10
C HIS A 78 -7.05 -9.29 23.21
N GLU A 79 -5.72 -9.34 23.16
CA GLU A 79 -4.90 -10.05 24.16
C GLU A 79 -5.05 -9.44 25.56
N LEU A 80 -5.06 -8.11 25.66
CA LEU A 80 -5.29 -7.41 26.93
C LEU A 80 -6.68 -7.68 27.52
N LYS A 81 -7.69 -7.86 26.67
CA LYS A 81 -9.07 -8.10 27.12
C LYS A 81 -9.32 -9.57 27.47
N ASN A 82 -8.59 -10.49 26.84
CA ASN A 82 -8.68 -11.93 27.05
C ASN A 82 -7.29 -12.49 27.43
N PRO A 83 -6.77 -12.18 28.62
CA PRO A 83 -5.43 -12.58 29.06
C PRO A 83 -5.27 -14.11 29.18
N ASP A 84 -6.37 -14.84 29.39
CA ASP A 84 -6.38 -16.29 29.64
C ASP A 84 -6.68 -17.13 28.38
N GLY A 85 -6.84 -16.51 27.20
CA GLY A 85 -6.87 -17.22 25.92
C GLY A 85 -8.19 -17.86 25.47
N GLU A 86 -9.35 -17.40 25.96
CA GLU A 86 -10.66 -17.72 25.36
C GLU A 86 -11.13 -16.67 24.34
#